data_AF-A0A1V2M7J6-F1
#
_entry.id   AF-A0A1V2M7J6-F1
#
_cell.length_a   1.000
_cell.length_b   1.000
_cell.length_c   1.000
_cell.angle_alpha   90.00
_cell.angle_beta   90.00
_cell.angle_gamma   90.00
#
_symmetry.space_group_name_H-M   'P 1'
#
loop_
_entity.id
_entity.type
_entity.pdbx_description
1 polymer ?
#
loop_
_entity_poly.entity_id
_entity_poly.type
_entity_poly.pdbx_seq_one_letter_code
_entity_poly.pdbx_strand_id
1 'polypeptide(L)'
;MKISKYLKVHRKVKFSMATKNDILQGNYPKKLYFLCTGKNNIKTFEIIKGNFLNESYKECYLLGLAKTREDLLEYLIDIVDNIYVKKTLSFEQLEKKEKIS
;
A
#
# COMPACT_ATOMS: atom_id res chain seq x y z
N MET A 1 -1.10 -7.42 6.01
CA MET A 1 -1.38 -7.05 4.59
C MET A 1 -0.48 -7.84 3.66
N LYS A 2 -0.87 -8.00 2.39
CA LYS A 2 0.04 -8.41 1.30
C LYS A 2 0.81 -7.20 0.80
N ILE A 3 2.03 -7.39 0.31
CA ILE A 3 2.85 -6.29 -0.24
C ILE A 3 2.86 -6.39 -1.75
N SER A 4 2.41 -5.33 -2.43
CA SER A 4 2.43 -5.26 -3.89
C SER A 4 3.85 -5.09 -4.41
N LYS A 5 4.15 -5.69 -5.55
CA LYS A 5 5.39 -5.41 -6.30
C LYS A 5 5.49 -3.96 -6.80
N TYR A 6 4.38 -3.21 -6.77
CA TYR A 6 4.33 -1.78 -7.13
C TYR A 6 4.35 -0.87 -5.90
N LEU A 7 4.74 -1.38 -4.73
CA LEU A 7 4.84 -0.59 -3.51
C LEU A 7 5.74 0.64 -3.72
N LYS A 8 5.19 1.83 -3.48
CA LYS A 8 5.96 3.06 -3.36
C LYS A 8 6.17 3.43 -1.89
N VAL A 9 7.42 3.55 -1.47
CA VAL A 9 7.77 4.02 -0.13
C VAL A 9 8.28 5.44 -0.23
N HIS A 10 7.66 6.38 0.48
CA HIS A 10 8.15 7.74 0.52
C HIS A 10 9.54 7.80 1.16
N ARG A 11 10.45 8.59 0.58
CA ARG A 11 11.87 8.69 0.97
C ARG A 11 12.14 8.93 2.46
N LYS A 12 11.19 9.53 3.19
CA LYS A 12 11.30 9.80 4.64
C LYS A 12 10.92 8.60 5.52
N VAL A 13 10.51 7.47 4.92
CA VAL A 13 10.14 6.23 5.60
C VAL A 13 11.28 5.23 5.45
N LYS A 14 11.78 4.72 6.58
CA LYS A 14 12.74 3.60 6.58
C LYS A 14 11.96 2.30 6.44
N PHE A 15 11.89 1.75 5.23
CA PHE A 15 11.25 0.47 4.97
C PHE A 15 12.29 -0.65 5.03
N SER A 16 12.60 -1.08 6.25
CA SER A 16 13.54 -2.17 6.51
C SER A 16 12.88 -3.54 6.40
N MET A 17 13.68 -4.60 6.38
CA MET A 17 13.17 -5.98 6.43
C MET A 17 12.32 -6.23 7.68
N ALA A 18 12.69 -5.63 8.82
CA ALA A 18 11.89 -5.71 10.04
C ALA A 18 10.51 -5.06 9.85
N THR A 19 10.45 -3.83 9.31
CA THR A 19 9.17 -3.16 9.02
C THR A 19 8.32 -3.94 8.02
N LYS A 20 8.97 -4.56 7.02
CA LYS A 20 8.30 -5.44 6.06
C LYS A 20 7.67 -6.65 6.76
N ASN A 21 8.43 -7.34 7.61
CA ASN A 21 7.95 -8.49 8.37
C ASN A 21 6.82 -8.12 9.33
N ASP A 22 6.93 -6.97 10.02
CA ASP A 22 5.88 -6.45 10.89
C ASP A 22 4.56 -6.31 10.12
N ILE A 23 4.59 -5.67 8.94
CA ILE A 23 3.39 -5.48 8.11
C ILE A 23 2.80 -6.79 7.60
N LEU A 24 3.65 -7.76 7.25
CA LEU A 24 3.22 -9.10 6.83
C LEU A 24 2.55 -9.88 7.97
N GLN A 25 3.00 -9.66 9.20
CA GLN A 25 2.44 -10.26 10.42
C GLN A 25 1.22 -9.50 10.98
N GLY A 26 0.80 -8.39 10.35
CA GLY A 26 -0.32 -7.58 10.84
C GLY A 26 0.07 -6.52 11.87
N ASN A 27 1.36 -6.36 12.14
CA ASN A 27 1.90 -5.33 13.03
C ASN A 27 2.16 -4.05 12.24
N TYR A 28 1.21 -3.11 12.25
CA TYR A 28 1.29 -1.91 11.42
C TYR A 28 1.91 -0.72 12.18
N PRO A 29 2.99 -0.09 11.66
CA PRO A 29 3.55 1.13 12.23
C PRO A 29 2.52 2.26 12.43
N LYS A 30 2.16 2.56 13.68
CA LYS A 30 1.09 3.50 14.06
C LYS A 30 1.27 4.94 13.56
N LYS A 31 2.52 5.36 13.29
CA LYS A 31 2.87 6.72 12.84
C LYS A 31 2.88 6.88 11.32
N LEU A 32 2.73 5.79 10.57
CA LEU A 32 2.73 5.82 9.11
C LEU A 32 1.30 5.82 8.56
N TYR A 33 1.17 6.34 7.36
CA TYR A 33 -0.01 6.16 6.52
C TYR A 33 0.27 5.10 5.47
N PHE A 34 -0.79 4.39 5.11
CA PHE A 34 -0.79 3.25 4.21
C PHE A 34 -1.78 3.56 3.10
N LEU A 35 -1.34 3.45 1.85
CA LEU A 35 -2.21 3.38 0.69
C LEU A 35 -2.36 1.92 0.31
N CYS A 36 -3.57 1.40 0.28
CA CYS A 36 -3.84 0.01 -0.02
C CYS A 36 -5.12 -0.19 -0.82
N THR A 37 -5.34 -1.41 -1.30
CA THR A 37 -6.66 -1.84 -1.74
C THR A 37 -7.64 -1.87 -0.57
N GLY A 38 -8.93 -1.67 -0.84
CA GLY A 38 -9.95 -1.60 0.20
C GLY A 38 -10.19 -2.93 0.91
N LYS A 39 -10.64 -2.85 2.17
CA LYS A 39 -10.94 -4.06 2.97
C LYS A 39 -12.25 -4.74 2.58
N ASN A 40 -13.26 -3.95 2.22
CA ASN A 40 -14.59 -4.42 1.88
C ASN A 40 -14.77 -4.63 0.37
N ASN A 41 -13.96 -3.93 -0.41
CA ASN A 41 -13.92 -4.05 -1.86
C ASN A 41 -12.47 -3.92 -2.31
N ILE A 42 -11.90 -5.02 -2.80
CA ILE A 42 -10.50 -5.03 -3.23
C ILE A 42 -10.25 -4.06 -4.39
N LYS A 43 -11.27 -3.68 -5.16
CA LYS A 43 -11.19 -2.75 -6.30
C LYS A 43 -11.18 -1.27 -5.91
N THR A 44 -11.32 -0.94 -4.63
CA THR A 44 -11.20 0.45 -4.15
C THR A 44 -9.83 0.69 -3.55
N PHE A 45 -9.45 1.95 -3.40
CA PHE A 45 -8.24 2.34 -2.68
C PHE A 45 -8.60 3.00 -1.35
N GLU A 46 -7.78 2.76 -0.33
CA GLU A 46 -7.91 3.38 0.98
C GLU A 46 -6.57 4.00 1.39
N ILE A 47 -6.61 5.22 1.92
CA ILE A 47 -5.49 5.81 2.66
C ILE A 47 -5.85 5.80 4.14
N ILE A 48 -5.08 5.05 4.92
CA ILE A 48 -5.39 4.80 6.33
C ILE A 48 -4.13 4.93 7.19
N LYS A 49 -4.28 5.50 8.38
CA LYS A 49 -3.19 5.60 9.35
C LYS A 49 -3.01 4.25 10.06
N GLY A 50 -1.76 3.86 10.32
CA GLY A 50 -1.43 2.53 10.83
C GLY A 50 -2.09 2.16 12.17
N ASN A 51 -2.45 3.14 13.00
CA ASN A 51 -3.18 2.89 14.25
C ASN A 51 -4.65 2.45 14.05
N PHE A 52 -5.20 2.58 12.84
CA PHE A 52 -6.54 2.12 12.48
C PHE A 52 -6.54 0.82 11.66
N LEU A 53 -5.35 0.31 11.30
CA LEU A 53 -5.22 -0.97 10.65
C LEU A 53 -5.34 -2.12 11.66
N ASN A 54 -5.98 -3.21 11.23
CA ASN A 54 -6.18 -4.42 12.02
C ASN A 54 -6.22 -5.65 11.09
N GLU A 55 -6.56 -6.82 11.64
CA GLU A 55 -6.61 -8.09 10.89
C GLU A 55 -7.52 -8.06 9.66
N SER A 56 -8.56 -7.21 9.61
CA SER A 56 -9.45 -7.12 8.44
C SER A 56 -8.73 -6.67 7.16
N TYR A 57 -7.53 -6.11 7.28
CA TYR A 57 -6.70 -5.67 6.15
C TYR A 57 -5.69 -6.73 5.69
N LYS A 58 -5.69 -7.93 6.26
CA LYS A 58 -4.69 -8.97 5.96
C LYS A 58 -4.62 -9.31 4.47
N GLU A 59 -5.79 -9.38 3.83
CA GLU A 59 -5.92 -9.71 2.40
C GLU A 59 -5.72 -8.51 1.46
N CYS A 60 -5.69 -7.28 1.98
CA CYS A 60 -5.44 -6.08 1.21
C CYS A 60 -3.98 -6.02 0.73
N TYR A 61 -3.77 -5.38 -0.42
CA TYR A 61 -2.46 -5.11 -0.98
C TYR A 61 -2.00 -3.72 -0.61
N LEU A 62 -0.83 -3.64 0.03
CA LEU A 62 -0.13 -2.41 0.31
C LEU A 62 0.52 -1.88 -0.97
N LEU A 63 0.21 -0.64 -1.31
CA LEU A 63 0.64 0.07 -2.53
C LEU A 63 1.50 1.29 -2.21
N GLY A 64 1.34 1.90 -1.02
CA GLY A 64 2.11 3.06 -0.63
C GLY A 64 2.32 3.19 0.88
N LEU A 65 3.48 3.74 1.26
CA LEU A 65 3.81 4.08 2.65
C LEU A 65 4.36 5.50 2.75
N ALA A 66 3.83 6.30 3.67
CA ALA A 66 4.36 7.64 3.93
C ALA A 66 4.15 8.10 5.38
N LYS A 67 4.72 9.25 5.73
CA LYS A 67 4.50 9.89 7.05
C LYS A 67 3.28 10.79 7.07
N THR A 68 2.85 11.27 5.90
CA THR A 68 1.69 12.14 5.74
C THR A 68 0.70 11.51 4.76
N ARG A 69 -0.56 11.96 4.79
CA ARG A 69 -1.59 11.50 3.85
C ARG A 69 -1.35 12.10 2.47
N GLU A 70 -0.86 13.33 2.43
CA GLU A 70 -0.63 14.14 1.25
C GLU A 70 0.39 13.47 0.32
N ASP A 71 1.48 12.94 0.88
CA ASP A 71 2.47 12.15 0.12
C ASP A 71 1.84 10.92 -0.58
N LEU A 72 0.78 10.33 0.00
CA LEU A 72 0.09 9.18 -0.59
C LEU A 72 -0.98 9.55 -1.62
N LEU A 73 -1.51 10.77 -1.56
CA LEU A 73 -2.44 11.27 -2.57
C LEU A 73 -1.75 11.40 -3.92
N GLU A 74 -0.51 11.90 -3.95
CA GLU A 74 0.31 11.92 -5.15
C GLU A 74 0.49 10.51 -5.74
N TYR A 75 0.75 9.51 -4.88
CA TYR A 75 0.91 8.12 -5.33
C TYR A 75 -0.40 7.51 -5.84
N LEU A 76 -1.54 7.88 -5.23
CA LEU A 76 -2.84 7.44 -5.70
C LEU A 76 -3.17 8.03 -7.08
N ILE A 77 -2.90 9.32 -7.29
CA ILE A 77 -3.08 9.98 -8.60
C ILE A 77 -2.26 9.24 -9.66
N ASP A 78 -0.98 8.96 -9.38
CA ASP A 78 -0.13 8.18 -10.28
C ASP A 78 -0.73 6.81 -10.62
N ILE A 79 -1.26 6.09 -9.64
CA ILE A 79 -1.88 4.77 -9.86
C ILE A 79 -3.10 4.90 -10.77
N VAL A 80 -3.99 5.84 -10.47
CA VAL A 80 -5.21 6.09 -11.25
C VAL A 80 -4.86 6.46 -12.70
N ASP A 81 -3.89 7.35 -12.89
CA ASP A 81 -3.41 7.73 -14.22
C ASP A 81 -2.85 6.54 -14.99
N ASN A 82 -2.03 5.70 -14.36
CA ASN A 82 -1.44 4.53 -15.02
C ASN A 82 -2.50 3.48 -15.39
N ILE A 83 -3.57 3.35 -14.61
CA ILE A 83 -4.65 2.41 -14.88
C ILE A 83 -5.61 2.92 -15.95
N TYR A 84 -6.16 4.13 -15.77
CA TYR A 84 -7.33 4.57 -16.54
C TYR A 84 -6.97 5.50 -17.70
N VAL A 85 -5.92 6.30 -17.56
CA VAL A 85 -5.51 7.28 -18.58
C VAL A 85 -4.48 6.67 -19.51
N LYS A 86 -3.35 6.22 -18.95
CA LYS A 86 -2.21 5.70 -19.72
C LYS A 86 -2.36 4.22 -20.07
N LYS A 87 -3.17 3.48 -19.31
CA LYS A 87 -3.41 2.02 -19.47
C LYS A 87 -2.12 1.20 -19.52
N THR A 88 -1.08 1.67 -18.81
CA THR A 88 0.22 1.00 -18.66
C THR A 88 0.21 -0.03 -17.53
N LEU A 89 -0.83 0.02 -16.69
CA LEU A 89 -1.03 -0.84 -15.54
C LEU A 89 -2.48 -1.33 -15.51
N SER A 90 -2.72 -2.58 -15.11
CA SER A 90 -4.06 -3.08 -14.79
C SER A 90 -4.25 -3.16 -13.28
N PHE A 91 -5.50 -3.21 -12.83
CA PHE A 91 -5.80 -3.35 -11.40
C PHE A 91 -5.22 -4.66 -10.84
N GLU A 92 -5.37 -5.76 -11.56
CA GLU A 92 -4.89 -7.10 -11.18
C GLU A 92 -3.35 -7.14 -11.06
N GLN A 93 -2.64 -6.26 -11.77
CA GLN A 93 -1.20 -6.14 -11.63
C GLN A 93 -0.79 -5.59 -10.26
N LEU A 94 -1.59 -4.71 -9.65
CA LEU A 94 -1.35 -4.21 -8.29
C LEU A 94 -1.43 -5.32 -7.23
N GLU A 95 -2.15 -6.40 -7.52
CA GLU A 95 -2.32 -7.56 -6.65
C GLU A 95 -1.18 -8.59 -6.78
N LYS A 96 -0.16 -8.30 -7.61
CA LYS A 96 1.02 -9.16 -7.71
C LYS A 96 1.93 -8.91 -6.52
N LYS A 97 2.18 -9.97 -5.74
CA LYS A 97 3.10 -9.93 -4.60
C LYS A 97 4.52 -9.58 -5.06
N GLU A 98 5.22 -8.78 -4.27
CA GLU A 98 6.66 -8.61 -4.41
C GLU A 98 7.34 -9.97 -4.23
N LYS A 99 8.21 -10.37 -5.18
CA LYS A 99 8.99 -11.60 -5.04
C LYS A 99 9.99 -11.42 -3.91
N ILE A 100 10.05 -12.38 -2.99
CA ILE A 100 11.06 -12.44 -1.94
C ILE A 100 12.37 -12.86 -2.62
N SER A 101 13.32 -11.95 -2.71
CA SER A 101 14.72 -12.21 -3.06
C SER A 101 15.58 -11.97 -1.84
#